data_AF-A0A3T0N8Q9-F1
#
_entry.id   AF-A0A3T0N8Q9-F1
#
_cell.length_a   1.000
_cell.length_b   1.000
_cell.length_c   1.000
_cell.angle_alpha   90.00
_cell.angle_beta   90.00
_cell.angle_gamma   90.00
#
_symmetry.space_group_name_H-M   'P 1'
#
loop_
_entity.id
_entity.type
_entity.pdbx_description
1 polymer ?
#
loop_
_entity_poly.entity_id
_entity_poly.type
_entity_poly.pdbx_seq_one_letter_code
_entity_poly.pdbx_strand_id
1 'polypeptide(L)' 'MRQALRSSFTAFAIKQRRASLVLGARLSVLKTDAALSKMEPGEFDTIARQEMETTMRRMEADVATSHPVAPFLDEVS' A
#
# COMPACT_ATOMS: atom_id res chain seq x y z
N MET A 1 -21.82 -10.01 16.74
CA MET A 1 -20.43 -10.39 16.38
C MET A 1 -20.18 -10.46 14.87
N ARG A 2 -20.91 -11.27 14.10
CA ARG A 2 -20.71 -11.44 12.63
C ARG A 2 -20.76 -10.15 11.80
N GLN A 3 -21.64 -9.21 12.16
CA GLN A 3 -21.78 -7.93 11.44
C GLN A 3 -20.62 -6.96 11.70
N ALA A 4 -20.11 -6.91 12.93
CA ALA A 4 -18.93 -6.10 13.29
C ALA A 4 -17.65 -6.60 12.60
N LEU A 5 -17.48 -7.92 12.52
CA LEU A 5 -16.37 -8.53 11.80
C LEU A 5 -16.44 -8.22 10.29
N ARG A 6 -17.63 -8.34 9.67
CA ARG A 6 -17.81 -7.97 8.27
C ARG A 6 -17.50 -6.50 7.98
N SER A 7 -17.87 -5.60 8.90
CA SER A 7 -17.60 -4.16 8.77
C SER A 7 -16.09 -3.86 8.83
N SER A 8 -15.36 -4.47 9.77
CA SER A 8 -13.91 -4.29 9.89
C SER A 8 -13.14 -4.84 8.68
N PHE A 9 -13.50 -6.03 8.15
CA PHE A 9 -12.92 -6.54 6.89
C PHE A 9 -13.17 -5.61 5.71
N THR A 10 -14.36 -5.01 5.64
CA THR A 10 -14.69 -4.04 4.59
C THR A 10 -13.83 -2.78 4.70
N ALA A 11 -13.68 -2.24 5.92
CA ALA A 11 -12.84 -1.07 6.17
C ALA A 11 -11.37 -1.34 5.83
N PHE A 12 -10.85 -2.52 6.21
CA PHE A 12 -9.50 -2.94 5.87
C PHE A 12 -9.29 -3.06 4.34
N ALA A 13 -10.22 -3.68 3.63
CA ALA A 13 -10.16 -3.80 2.17
C ALA A 13 -10.19 -2.43 1.48
N ILE A 14 -10.98 -1.46 1.98
CA ILE A 14 -10.99 -0.08 1.49
C ILE A 14 -9.62 0.58 1.70
N LYS A 15 -9.01 0.39 2.87
CA LYS A 15 -7.68 0.94 3.19
C LYS A 15 -6.61 0.41 2.24
N GLN A 16 -6.55 -0.91 2.04
CA GLN A 16 -5.63 -1.52 1.06
C GLN A 16 -5.87 -0.99 -0.35
N ARG A 17 -7.12 -0.93 -0.81
CA ARG A 17 -7.45 -0.43 -2.15
C ARG A 17 -6.97 1.01 -2.35
N ARG A 18 -7.14 1.88 -1.35
CA ARG A 18 -6.65 3.27 -1.41
C ARG A 18 -5.13 3.33 -1.51
N ALA A 19 -4.41 2.52 -0.72
CA ALA A 19 -2.95 2.48 -0.79
C ALA A 19 -2.45 2.08 -2.19
N SER A 20 -3.06 1.07 -2.81
CA SER A 20 -2.71 0.66 -4.18
C SER A 20 -2.99 1.75 -5.22
N LEU A 21 -4.11 2.48 -5.09
CA LEU A 21 -4.44 3.58 -5.99
C LEU A 21 -3.45 4.75 -5.88
N VAL A 22 -3.06 5.11 -4.65
CA VAL A 22 -2.07 6.17 -4.41
C VAL A 22 -0.72 5.81 -5.01
N LEU A 23 -0.25 4.56 -4.85
CA LEU A 23 0.98 4.08 -5.47
C LEU A 23 0.90 4.17 -7.01
N GLY A 24 -0.19 3.67 -7.60
CA GLY A 24 -0.39 3.74 -9.05
C GLY A 24 -0.37 5.17 -9.58
N ALA A 25 -1.04 6.11 -8.90
CA ALA A 25 -1.02 7.52 -9.26
C ALA A 25 0.40 8.12 -9.16
N ARG A 26 1.15 7.81 -8.11
CA ARG A 26 2.52 8.29 -7.92
C ARG A 26 3.46 7.79 -9.01
N LEU A 27 3.39 6.50 -9.35
CA LEU A 27 4.19 5.91 -10.44
C LEU A 27 3.83 6.51 -11.81
N SER A 28 2.54 6.82 -12.03
CA SER A 28 2.11 7.50 -13.26
C SER A 28 2.70 8.90 -13.40
N VAL A 29 2.76 9.66 -12.30
CA VAL A 29 3.40 10.98 -12.27
C VAL A 29 4.90 10.84 -12.53
N LEU A 30 5.59 9.95 -11.80
CA LEU A 30 7.02 9.68 -12.00
C LEU A 30 7.37 9.31 -13.44
N LYS A 31 6.53 8.49 -14.08
CA LYS A 31 6.73 8.11 -15.49
C LYS A 31 6.62 9.32 -16.43
N THR A 32 5.69 10.21 -16.15
CA THR A 32 5.49 11.44 -16.93
C THR A 32 6.66 12.39 -16.74
N ASP A 33 7.10 12.59 -15.49
CA ASP A 33 8.23 13.45 -15.15
C ASP A 33 9.56 12.92 -15.72
N ALA A 34 9.76 11.60 -15.71
CA ALA A 34 10.90 10.95 -16.34
C ALA A 34 10.95 11.23 -17.84
N ALA A 35 9.80 11.15 -18.53
CA ALA A 35 9.70 11.46 -19.95
C ALA A 35 10.01 12.94 -20.26
N LEU A 36 9.56 13.87 -19.39
CA LEU A 36 9.83 15.30 -19.55
C LEU A 36 11.29 15.68 -19.26
N SER A 37 11.90 15.03 -18.28
CA SER A 37 13.28 15.30 -17.85
C SER A 37 14.35 14.60 -18.69
N LYS A 38 13.95 13.77 -19.65
CA LYS A 38 14.85 12.85 -20.39
C LYS A 38 15.68 11.97 -19.44
N MET A 39 15.05 11.56 -18.34
CA MET A 39 15.63 10.62 -17.39
C MET A 39 15.96 9.31 -18.10
N GLU A 40 17.12 8.73 -17.76
CA GLU A 40 17.50 7.44 -18.32
C GLU A 40 16.51 6.37 -17.83
N PRO A 41 16.05 5.44 -18.70
CA PRO A 41 15.05 4.45 -18.33
C PRO A 41 15.40 3.64 -17.06
N GLY A 42 16.69 3.35 -16.83
CA GLY A 42 17.16 2.62 -15.65
C GLY A 42 17.06 3.40 -14.33
N GLU A 43 17.06 4.74 -14.38
CA GLU A 43 16.86 5.58 -13.20
C GLU A 43 15.39 5.57 -12.76
N PHE A 44 14.46 5.63 -13.72
CA PHE A 44 13.03 5.48 -13.44
C PHE A 44 12.73 4.14 -12.76
N ASP A 45 13.27 3.04 -13.29
CA ASP A 45 13.04 1.70 -12.72
C ASP A 45 13.56 1.58 -11.28
N THR A 46 14.68 2.25 -10.99
CA THR A 46 15.26 2.29 -9.65
C THR A 46 14.35 3.05 -8.67
N ILE A 47 13.87 4.23 -9.06
CA ILE A 47 12.98 5.04 -8.23
C ILE A 47 11.63 4.34 -8.05
N ALA A 48 11.06 3.78 -9.13
CA ALA A 48 9.81 3.04 -9.08
C ALA A 48 9.90 1.85 -8.13
N ARG A 49 11.01 1.10 -8.14
CA ARG A 49 11.24 -0.02 -7.21
C ARG A 49 11.27 0.45 -5.75
N GLN A 50 11.99 1.53 -5.45
CA GLN A 50 12.05 2.09 -4.09
C GLN A 50 10.68 2.54 -3.57
N GLU A 51 9.86 3.14 -4.44
CA GLU A 51 8.49 3.55 -4.12
C GLU A 51 7.56 2.36 -3.87
N MET A 52 7.70 1.30 -4.68
CA MET A 52 6.98 0.05 -4.48
C MET A 52 7.38 -0.62 -3.16
N GLU A 53 8.66 -0.76 -2.86
CA GLU A 53 9.16 -1.35 -1.60
C GLU A 53 8.71 -0.56 -0.37
N THR A 54 8.72 0.76 -0.44
CA THR A 54 8.25 1.62 0.65
C THR A 54 6.77 1.45 0.89
N THR A 55 5.98 1.38 -0.19
CA THR A 55 4.54 1.14 -0.08
C THR A 55 4.26 -0.27 0.44
N MET A 56 5.02 -1.27 0.01
CA MET A 56 4.87 -2.65 0.47
C MET A 56 5.12 -2.75 1.97
N ARG A 57 6.22 -2.17 2.48
CA ARG A 57 6.50 -2.10 3.92
C ARG A 57 5.38 -1.41 4.71
N ARG A 58 4.80 -0.35 4.18
CA ARG A 58 3.65 0.34 4.80
C ARG A 58 2.40 -0.54 4.80
N MET A 59 2.11 -1.23 3.70
CA MET A 59 0.98 -2.15 3.60
C MET A 59 1.14 -3.35 4.54
N GLU A 60 2.34 -3.87 4.72
CA GLU A 60 2.65 -4.93 5.68
C GLU A 60 2.43 -4.45 7.13
N ALA A 61 2.90 -3.24 7.47
CA ALA A 61 2.64 -2.65 8.79
C ALA A 61 1.14 -2.39 9.03
N ASP A 62 0.40 -1.98 7.98
CA ASP A 62 -1.04 -1.82 8.04
C ASP A 62 -1.77 -3.15 8.22
N VAL A 63 -1.29 -4.24 7.62
CA VAL A 63 -1.81 -5.59 7.87
C VAL A 63 -1.57 -5.98 9.33
N ALA A 64 -0.35 -5.78 9.85
CA ALA A 64 -0.01 -6.16 11.22
C ALA A 64 -0.87 -5.43 12.27
N THR A 65 -1.25 -4.17 12.02
CA THR A 65 -1.93 -3.32 13.02
C THR A 65 -3.42 -3.13 12.79
N SER A 66 -3.87 -3.20 11.52
CA SER A 66 -5.24 -2.85 11.12
C SER A 66 -6.03 -4.03 10.58
N HIS A 67 -5.43 -5.22 10.47
CA HIS A 67 -6.18 -6.39 10.02
C HIS A 67 -7.24 -6.76 11.06
N PRO A 68 -8.47 -7.11 10.65
CA PRO A 68 -9.59 -7.34 11.57
C PRO A 68 -9.37 -8.43 12.63
N VAL A 69 -8.41 -9.34 12.42
CA VAL A 69 -8.01 -10.36 13.40
C VAL A 69 -6.73 -10.05 14.16
N ALA A 70 -6.00 -8.97 13.84
CA ALA A 70 -4.82 -8.56 14.59
C ALA A 70 -5.11 -8.32 16.09
N PRO A 71 -6.24 -7.69 16.50
CA PRO A 71 -6.57 -7.53 17.92
C PRO A 71 -6.75 -8.86 18.67
N PHE A 72 -7.25 -9.89 17.98
CA PHE A 72 -7.47 -11.21 18.57
C PHE A 72 -6.17 -12.03 18.69
N LEU A 73 -5.10 -11.66 17.99
CA LEU A 73 -3.80 -12.33 18.08
C LEU A 73 -2.98 -11.80 19.26
N ASP A 74 -3.10 -10.51 19.58
CA ASP A 74 -2.44 -9.90 20.76
C ASP A 74 -3.09 -10.34 22.08
N GLU A 75 -4.38 -10.67 22.12
CA GLU A 75 -5.07 -11.14 23.33
C GLU A 75 -4.77 -12.61 23.70
N VAL A 76 -4.10 -13.36 22.82
CA VAL A 76 -3.86 -14.82 22.98
C VAL A 76 -2.36 -15.15 23.17
N SER A 77 -1.46 -14.17 23.13
CA SER A 77 -0.05 -14.31 23.55
C SER A 77 0.15 -14.03 25.03
#